data_AF-A0A8J3ZXF1-F1
#
_entry.id   AF-A0A8J3ZXF1-F1
#
_cell.length_a   1.000
_cell.length_b   1.000
_cell.length_c   1.000
_cell.angle_alpha   90.00
_cell.angle_beta   90.00
_cell.angle_gamma   90.00
#
_symmetry.space_group_name_H-M   'P 1'
#
loop_
_entity.id
_entity.type
_entity.pdbx_description
1 polymer ?
#
loop_
_entity_poly.entity_id
_entity_poly.type
_entity_poly.pdbx_seq_one_letter_code
_entity_poly.pdbx_strand_id
1 'polypeptide(L)'
;MTTTEVLPRVSARPLSAVWESLAKNDFALVTDARLGLPAELRPYMARRFFSDGVLEADHPGVHKDRERARDVVRYHWSGDRLTLREHDETEIRNRSGFMGTRTVNRVTLLTYPLMDLWIRTVLSAVPPYLRQERGTFGINFFRTRTTVVAGPHQDDEEFVVIYVVDKVGGGAESTLHRFNDPDEVVFRRTLEPGDLLIFRDQAFLHSASPLVAAGTTGARRDAVVCTVDYHDTYPLA
;
A
#
# COMPACT_ATOMS: atom_id res chain seq x y z
N MET A 1 -28.62 -15.83 -12.77
CA MET A 1 -28.51 -14.59 -13.55
C MET A 1 -27.55 -13.68 -12.80
N THR A 2 -26.29 -13.61 -13.23
CA THR A 2 -25.28 -12.72 -12.63
C THR A 2 -25.42 -11.36 -13.27
N THR A 3 -25.97 -10.40 -12.54
CA THR A 3 -25.93 -8.98 -12.89
C THR A 3 -24.47 -8.57 -12.96
N THR A 4 -23.97 -8.29 -14.17
CA THR A 4 -22.65 -7.68 -14.36
C THR A 4 -22.74 -6.25 -13.81
N GLU A 5 -22.43 -6.10 -12.53
CA GLU A 5 -22.35 -4.79 -11.89
C GLU A 5 -21.22 -4.02 -12.56
N VAL A 6 -21.59 -2.99 -13.33
CA VAL A 6 -20.62 -2.15 -14.05
C VAL A 6 -19.89 -1.32 -13.00
N LEU A 7 -18.67 -1.71 -12.67
CA LEU A 7 -17.82 -0.95 -11.76
C LEU A 7 -17.68 0.51 -12.28
N PRO A 8 -17.77 1.51 -11.38
CA PRO A 8 -17.60 2.90 -11.78
C PRO A 8 -16.22 3.10 -12.42
N ARG A 9 -16.17 3.81 -13.55
CA ARG A 9 -14.90 4.19 -14.17
C ARG A 9 -14.17 5.18 -13.27
N VAL A 10 -12.88 4.94 -13.04
CA VAL A 10 -11.98 5.91 -12.40
C VAL A 10 -11.98 7.19 -13.23
N SER A 11 -12.41 8.30 -12.64
CA SER A 11 -12.39 9.61 -13.29
C SER A 11 -10.95 10.10 -13.43
N ALA A 12 -10.63 10.81 -14.52
CA ALA A 12 -9.29 11.37 -14.75
C ALA A 12 -9.01 12.66 -13.95
N ARG A 13 -10.04 13.42 -13.58
CA ARG A 13 -9.91 14.71 -12.88
C ARG A 13 -9.28 14.64 -11.47
N PRO A 14 -9.59 13.65 -10.63
CA PRO A 14 -8.95 13.54 -9.32
C PRO A 14 -7.48 13.12 -9.37
N LEU A 15 -7.02 12.52 -10.47
CA LEU A 15 -5.64 12.02 -10.60
C LEU A 15 -4.63 13.09 -11.04
N SER A 16 -5.05 14.15 -11.74
CA SER A 16 -4.12 15.16 -12.24
C SER A 16 -3.37 15.87 -11.10
N ALA A 17 -4.03 16.18 -9.99
CA ALA A 17 -3.40 16.79 -8.82
C ALA A 17 -2.38 15.84 -8.15
N VAL A 18 -2.65 14.53 -8.16
CA VAL A 18 -1.70 13.51 -7.67
C VAL A 18 -0.48 13.46 -8.59
N TRP A 19 -0.70 13.46 -9.91
CA TRP A 19 0.38 13.45 -10.88
C TRP A 19 1.25 14.70 -10.83
N GLU A 20 0.65 15.88 -10.70
CA GLU A 20 1.36 17.15 -10.52
C GLU A 20 2.22 17.13 -9.25
N SER A 21 1.68 16.62 -8.13
CA SER A 21 2.45 16.49 -6.89
C SER A 21 3.60 15.50 -7.03
N LEU A 22 3.38 14.33 -7.65
CA LEU A 22 4.44 13.35 -7.91
C LEU A 22 5.51 13.91 -8.84
N ALA A 23 5.13 14.66 -9.88
CA ALA A 23 6.08 15.29 -10.80
C ALA A 23 6.97 16.33 -10.10
N LYS A 24 6.39 17.09 -9.16
CA LYS A 24 7.08 18.17 -8.46
C LYS A 24 7.89 17.70 -7.26
N ASN A 25 7.35 16.75 -6.49
CA ASN A 25 7.82 16.43 -5.15
C ASN A 25 8.29 14.97 -5.01
N ASP A 26 8.12 14.12 -6.03
CA ASP A 26 8.29 12.65 -5.97
C ASP A 26 7.34 11.93 -4.99
N PHE A 27 6.44 12.65 -4.32
CA PHE A 27 5.38 12.10 -3.48
C PHE A 27 4.06 12.88 -3.61
N ALA A 28 2.96 12.26 -3.19
CA ALA A 28 1.66 12.88 -3.06
C ALA A 28 0.90 12.32 -1.86
N LEU A 29 0.19 13.20 -1.15
CA LEU A 29 -0.77 12.84 -0.11
C LEU A 29 -2.18 13.19 -0.59
N VAL A 30 -3.07 12.20 -0.61
CA VAL A 30 -4.44 12.31 -1.07
C VAL A 30 -5.36 11.50 -0.15
N THR A 31 -6.67 11.71 -0.23
CA THR A 31 -7.65 10.88 0.49
C THR A 31 -8.39 9.95 -0.47
N ASP A 32 -8.91 8.84 0.04
CA ASP A 32 -9.77 7.93 -0.72
C ASP A 32 -10.95 8.65 -1.40
N ALA A 33 -11.63 9.54 -0.69
CA ALA A 33 -12.72 10.36 -1.21
C ALA A 33 -12.26 11.27 -2.35
N ARG A 34 -11.06 11.86 -2.24
CA ARG A 34 -10.48 12.68 -3.32
C ARG A 34 -10.07 11.86 -4.52
N LEU A 35 -9.78 10.57 -4.37
CA LEU A 35 -9.56 9.65 -5.49
C LEU A 35 -10.87 9.16 -6.13
N GLY A 36 -12.03 9.56 -5.58
CA GLY A 36 -13.34 9.13 -6.06
C GLY A 36 -13.68 7.69 -5.68
N LEU A 37 -13.04 7.16 -4.63
CA LEU A 37 -13.35 5.83 -4.13
C LEU A 37 -14.69 5.83 -3.36
N PRO A 38 -15.47 4.74 -3.41
CA PRO A 38 -16.74 4.64 -2.71
C PRO A 38 -16.54 4.72 -1.18
N ALA A 39 -17.46 5.40 -0.49
CA ALA A 39 -17.38 5.59 0.96
C ALA A 39 -17.40 4.26 1.75
N GLU A 40 -17.99 3.21 1.16
CA GLU A 40 -18.06 1.87 1.72
C GLU A 40 -16.75 1.08 1.59
N LEU A 41 -15.79 1.51 0.75
CA LEU A 41 -14.55 0.77 0.52
C LEU A 41 -13.75 0.57 1.80
N ARG A 42 -13.52 1.64 2.57
CA ARG A 42 -12.70 1.59 3.79
C ARG A 42 -13.37 0.74 4.89
N PRO A 43 -14.67 0.94 5.23
CA PRO A 43 -15.38 0.03 6.13
C PRO A 43 -15.40 -1.42 5.65
N TYR A 44 -15.50 -1.65 4.33
CA TYR A 44 -15.43 -2.98 3.74
C TYR A 44 -14.05 -3.62 3.98
N MET A 45 -12.96 -2.90 3.70
CA MET A 45 -11.60 -3.38 3.96
C MET A 45 -11.40 -3.73 5.43
N ALA A 46 -11.78 -2.83 6.34
CA ALA A 46 -11.66 -3.02 7.78
C ALA A 46 -12.35 -4.30 8.26
N ARG A 47 -13.59 -4.55 7.80
CA ARG A 47 -14.34 -5.75 8.20
C ARG A 47 -13.85 -7.03 7.52
N ARG A 48 -13.39 -6.94 6.27
CA ARG A 48 -13.09 -8.14 5.46
C ARG A 48 -11.67 -8.63 5.61
N PHE A 49 -10.69 -7.72 5.68
CA PHE A 49 -9.27 -8.07 5.62
C PHE A 49 -8.54 -7.82 6.93
N PHE A 50 -9.13 -7.06 7.86
CA PHE A 50 -8.60 -6.83 9.19
C PHE A 50 -9.43 -7.55 10.27
N SER A 51 -9.98 -8.72 9.92
CA SER A 51 -10.70 -9.61 10.83
C SER A 51 -9.82 -10.78 11.28
N ASP A 52 -10.21 -11.39 12.39
CA ASP A 52 -9.58 -12.61 12.90
C ASP A 52 -9.65 -13.72 11.84
N GLY A 53 -8.56 -14.50 11.72
CA GLY A 53 -8.44 -15.57 10.72
C GLY A 53 -8.05 -15.12 9.31
N VAL A 54 -7.97 -13.81 9.05
CA VAL A 54 -7.41 -13.29 7.79
C VAL A 54 -5.96 -12.84 7.96
N LEU A 55 -5.66 -12.10 9.04
CA LEU A 55 -4.29 -11.71 9.33
C LEU A 55 -3.61 -12.81 10.16
N GLU A 56 -2.35 -13.10 9.82
CA GLU A 56 -1.49 -14.01 10.57
C GLU A 56 -0.32 -13.24 11.17
N ALA A 57 0.22 -13.72 12.30
CA ALA A 57 1.44 -13.15 12.86
C ALA A 57 2.57 -13.17 11.81
N ASP A 58 3.26 -12.05 11.64
CA ASP A 58 4.43 -11.98 10.77
C ASP A 58 5.60 -12.76 11.38
N HIS A 59 6.66 -12.96 10.59
CA HIS A 59 7.85 -13.64 11.07
C HIS A 59 8.44 -12.88 12.28
N PRO A 60 8.71 -13.55 13.41
CA PRO A 60 9.09 -12.89 14.67
C PRO A 60 10.44 -12.16 14.58
N GLY A 61 11.32 -12.61 13.68
CA GLY A 61 12.58 -11.93 13.36
C GLY A 61 12.43 -10.65 12.53
N VAL A 62 11.22 -10.34 12.07
CA VAL A 62 10.92 -9.16 11.24
C VAL A 62 10.13 -8.14 12.07
N HIS A 63 9.00 -8.56 12.64
CA HIS A 63 8.21 -7.75 13.58
C HIS A 63 7.53 -8.65 14.61
N LYS A 64 7.60 -8.27 15.90
CA LYS A 64 7.12 -9.11 17.01
C LYS A 64 5.60 -9.11 17.19
N ASP A 65 4.93 -8.02 16.79
CA ASP A 65 3.52 -7.74 17.09
C ASP A 65 2.73 -7.31 15.86
N ARG A 66 3.30 -7.53 14.67
CA ARG A 66 2.66 -7.27 13.38
C ARG A 66 1.92 -8.51 12.90
N GLU A 67 0.68 -8.32 12.49
CA GLU A 67 -0.07 -9.32 11.74
C GLU A 67 -0.22 -8.88 10.30
N ARG A 68 -0.26 -9.84 9.37
CA ARG A 68 -0.32 -9.54 7.94
C ARG A 68 -1.08 -10.57 7.12
N ALA A 69 -1.55 -10.08 5.97
CA ALA A 69 -1.94 -10.88 4.82
C ALA A 69 -1.39 -10.22 3.56
N ARG A 70 -1.25 -10.96 2.47
CA ARG A 70 -0.67 -10.46 1.22
C ARG A 70 -1.43 -10.95 0.00
N ASP A 71 -1.36 -10.18 -1.07
CA ASP A 71 -1.57 -10.67 -2.42
C ASP A 71 -0.56 -10.04 -3.38
N VAL A 72 -0.42 -10.63 -4.56
CA VAL A 72 0.35 -10.06 -5.68
C VAL A 72 -0.49 -10.21 -6.93
N VAL A 73 -0.66 -9.12 -7.67
CA VAL A 73 -1.40 -9.13 -8.93
C VAL A 73 -0.51 -8.68 -10.08
N ARG A 74 -0.73 -9.23 -11.26
CA ARG A 74 -0.14 -8.75 -12.50
C ARG A 74 -0.99 -7.65 -13.08
N TYR A 75 -0.35 -6.63 -13.62
CA TYR A 75 -1.00 -5.61 -14.42
C TYR A 75 -0.43 -5.53 -15.83
N HIS A 76 -1.29 -5.12 -16.77
CA HIS A 76 -0.90 -4.74 -18.12
C HIS A 76 -1.72 -3.54 -18.59
N TRP A 77 -1.02 -2.49 -18.97
CA TRP A 77 -1.52 -1.27 -19.58
C TRP A 77 -1.47 -1.37 -21.10
N SER A 78 -2.60 -1.10 -21.76
CA SER A 78 -2.69 -0.91 -23.20
C SER A 78 -3.25 0.49 -23.46
N GLY A 79 -2.37 1.48 -23.55
CA GLY A 79 -2.76 2.90 -23.45
C GLY A 79 -3.36 3.18 -22.06
N ASP A 80 -4.56 3.75 -22.03
CA ASP A 80 -5.27 4.02 -20.76
C ASP A 80 -6.03 2.81 -20.18
N ARG A 81 -6.03 1.68 -20.89
CA ARG A 81 -6.74 0.48 -20.45
C ARG A 81 -5.86 -0.39 -19.55
N LEU A 82 -6.25 -0.53 -18.30
CA LEU A 82 -5.64 -1.45 -17.33
C LEU A 82 -6.32 -2.81 -17.34
N THR A 83 -5.54 -3.88 -17.44
CA THR A 83 -5.97 -5.26 -17.20
C THR A 83 -5.24 -5.83 -15.99
N LEU A 84 -5.95 -6.60 -15.17
CA LEU A 84 -5.43 -7.20 -13.93
C LEU A 84 -5.63 -8.71 -13.98
N ARG A 85 -4.66 -9.45 -13.44
CA ARG A 85 -4.72 -10.91 -13.28
C ARG A 85 -4.04 -11.31 -11.98
N GLU A 86 -4.44 -12.45 -11.44
CA GLU A 86 -3.76 -13.06 -10.31
C GLU A 86 -2.30 -13.41 -10.68
N HIS A 87 -1.39 -13.24 -9.71
CA HIS A 87 -0.05 -13.80 -9.76
C HIS A 87 -0.01 -15.13 -9.00
N ASP A 88 0.83 -16.07 -9.44
CA ASP A 88 0.86 -17.41 -8.84
C ASP A 88 1.70 -17.45 -7.56
N GLU A 89 2.72 -16.60 -7.48
CA GLU A 89 3.61 -16.50 -6.33
C GLU A 89 3.29 -15.26 -5.47
N THR A 90 3.24 -15.44 -4.16
CA THR A 90 3.12 -14.33 -3.19
C THR A 90 4.22 -14.36 -2.14
N GLU A 91 5.26 -15.18 -2.38
CA GLU A 91 6.39 -15.31 -1.48
C GLU A 91 7.16 -14.00 -1.37
N ILE A 92 7.73 -13.77 -0.20
CA ILE A 92 8.58 -12.61 0.06
C ILE A 92 10.01 -13.14 0.18
N ARG A 93 10.90 -12.69 -0.70
CA ARG A 93 12.30 -13.13 -0.76
C ARG A 93 13.25 -11.99 -0.44
N ASN A 94 14.16 -12.20 0.51
CA ASN A 94 15.26 -11.26 0.83
C ASN A 94 14.81 -9.81 1.13
N ARG A 95 13.62 -9.63 1.74
CA ARG A 95 13.07 -8.30 2.08
C ARG A 95 13.09 -8.01 3.58
N SER A 96 13.17 -6.72 3.92
CA SER A 96 13.15 -6.22 5.30
C SER A 96 14.29 -6.76 6.18
N GLY A 97 15.49 -6.89 5.62
CA GLY A 97 16.68 -7.39 6.33
C GLY A 97 16.66 -8.89 6.66
N PHE A 98 15.65 -9.64 6.22
CA PHE A 98 15.56 -11.08 6.37
C PHE A 98 16.06 -11.76 5.10
N MET A 99 17.13 -12.54 5.22
CA MET A 99 17.63 -13.40 4.14
C MET A 99 16.82 -14.69 4.07
N GLY A 100 16.33 -15.04 2.88
CA GLY A 100 15.52 -16.23 2.64
C GLY A 100 14.09 -15.92 2.20
N THR A 101 13.26 -16.95 2.20
CA THR A 101 11.87 -16.91 1.71
C THR A 101 10.91 -17.03 2.88
N ARG A 102 9.83 -16.24 2.87
CA ARG A 102 8.70 -16.39 3.80
C ARG A 102 7.37 -16.32 3.08
N THR A 103 6.46 -17.19 3.51
CA THR A 103 5.06 -17.22 3.11
C THR A 103 4.19 -16.65 4.22
N VAL A 104 3.18 -15.90 3.85
CA VAL A 104 2.15 -15.36 4.76
C VAL A 104 0.78 -15.70 4.18
N ASN A 105 -0.28 -15.59 4.98
CA ASN A 105 -1.62 -15.81 4.47
C ASN A 105 -1.89 -15.00 3.19
N ARG A 106 -2.40 -15.68 2.16
CA ARG A 106 -2.78 -15.06 0.89
C ARG A 106 -4.25 -14.68 0.90
N VAL A 107 -4.56 -13.48 0.40
CA VAL A 107 -5.93 -13.01 0.18
C VAL A 107 -6.14 -12.72 -1.31
N THR A 108 -6.84 -13.59 -2.05
CA THR A 108 -7.06 -13.42 -3.50
C THR A 108 -7.99 -12.23 -3.80
N LEU A 109 -7.41 -11.07 -4.11
CA LEU A 109 -8.13 -9.79 -4.10
C LEU A 109 -9.04 -9.57 -5.30
N LEU A 110 -8.70 -10.09 -6.50
CA LEU A 110 -9.50 -9.83 -7.71
C LEU A 110 -10.84 -10.56 -7.70
N THR A 111 -11.10 -11.42 -6.71
CA THR A 111 -12.43 -11.99 -6.47
C THR A 111 -13.42 -11.00 -5.83
N TYR A 112 -12.94 -9.85 -5.34
CA TYR A 112 -13.75 -8.82 -4.69
C TYR A 112 -13.83 -7.55 -5.55
N PRO A 113 -15.02 -7.15 -6.04
CA PRO A 113 -15.15 -5.99 -6.94
C PRO A 113 -14.60 -4.67 -6.37
N LEU A 114 -14.78 -4.44 -5.07
CA LEU A 114 -14.24 -3.25 -4.39
C LEU A 114 -12.71 -3.24 -4.34
N MET A 115 -12.07 -4.41 -4.29
CA MET A 115 -10.61 -4.52 -4.31
C MET A 115 -10.04 -4.39 -5.72
N ASP A 116 -10.71 -4.93 -6.74
CA ASP A 116 -10.36 -4.64 -8.14
C ASP A 116 -10.43 -3.14 -8.43
N LEU A 117 -11.49 -2.45 -7.98
CA LEU A 117 -11.61 -0.98 -8.11
C LEU A 117 -10.48 -0.24 -7.37
N TRP A 118 -10.16 -0.65 -6.13
CA TRP A 118 -9.06 -0.08 -5.35
C TRP A 118 -7.72 -0.20 -6.11
N ILE A 119 -7.37 -1.42 -6.53
CA ILE A 119 -6.10 -1.70 -7.22
C ILE A 119 -5.99 -0.84 -8.49
N ARG A 120 -7.06 -0.79 -9.30
CA ARG A 120 -7.10 0.05 -10.50
C ARG A 120 -6.90 1.52 -10.20
N THR A 121 -7.53 2.02 -9.14
CA THR A 121 -7.43 3.42 -8.74
C THR A 121 -6.01 3.78 -8.30
N VAL A 122 -5.40 2.93 -7.47
CA VAL A 122 -4.03 3.13 -6.99
C VAL A 122 -3.01 3.04 -8.12
N LEU A 123 -3.10 2.04 -9.00
CA LEU A 123 -2.22 1.96 -10.17
C LEU A 123 -2.39 3.16 -11.12
N SER A 124 -3.62 3.70 -11.23
CA SER A 124 -3.88 4.91 -12.01
C SER A 124 -3.30 6.19 -11.38
N ALA A 125 -3.01 6.17 -10.06
CA ALA A 125 -2.36 7.29 -9.37
C ALA A 125 -0.90 7.48 -9.80
N VAL A 126 -0.25 6.45 -10.35
CA VAL A 126 1.03 6.60 -11.03
C VAL A 126 0.81 7.36 -12.34
N PRO A 127 1.56 8.44 -12.63
CA PRO A 127 1.44 9.19 -13.87
C PRO A 127 1.74 8.34 -15.12
N PRO A 128 1.00 8.49 -16.24
CA PRO A 128 1.19 7.67 -17.44
C PRO A 128 2.63 7.58 -17.95
N TYR A 129 3.40 8.68 -17.89
CA TYR A 129 4.79 8.74 -18.36
C TYR A 129 5.80 8.01 -17.45
N LEU A 130 5.35 7.49 -16.30
CA LEU A 130 6.15 6.71 -15.35
C LEU A 130 5.67 5.27 -15.21
N ARG A 131 4.57 4.90 -15.88
CA ARG A 131 4.03 3.56 -15.79
C ARG A 131 4.88 2.64 -16.65
N GLN A 132 5.24 1.49 -16.10
CA GLN A 132 5.62 0.35 -16.93
C GLN A 132 4.39 -0.17 -17.67
N GLU A 133 4.59 -0.69 -18.88
CA GLU A 133 3.50 -1.30 -19.64
C GLU A 133 2.94 -2.51 -18.88
N ARG A 134 3.79 -3.32 -18.29
CA ARG A 134 3.45 -4.54 -17.53
C ARG A 134 4.31 -4.63 -16.27
N GLY A 135 3.79 -5.27 -15.24
CA GLY A 135 4.52 -5.47 -13.98
C GLY A 135 3.67 -6.21 -12.95
N THR A 136 4.18 -6.26 -11.72
CA THR A 136 3.43 -6.76 -10.57
C THR A 136 3.12 -5.65 -9.58
N PHE A 137 2.04 -5.84 -8.86
CA PHE A 137 1.58 -4.95 -7.81
C PHE A 137 1.40 -5.77 -6.54
N GLY A 138 2.27 -5.56 -5.56
CA GLY A 138 2.19 -6.18 -4.26
C GLY A 138 1.17 -5.45 -3.37
N ILE A 139 0.35 -6.19 -2.63
CA ILE A 139 -0.61 -5.63 -1.68
C ILE A 139 -0.42 -6.32 -0.34
N ASN A 140 -0.11 -5.54 0.70
CA ASN A 140 0.10 -6.05 2.05
C ASN A 140 -0.88 -5.38 3.02
N PHE A 141 -1.65 -6.20 3.72
CA PHE A 141 -2.47 -5.76 4.85
C PHE A 141 -1.64 -5.90 6.11
N PHE A 142 -1.50 -4.84 6.88
CA PHE A 142 -0.72 -4.83 8.11
C PHE A 142 -1.53 -4.30 9.28
N ARG A 143 -1.63 -5.10 10.35
CA ARG A 143 -2.07 -4.66 11.67
C ARG A 143 -0.86 -4.58 12.59
N THR A 144 -0.62 -3.41 13.16
CA THR A 144 0.50 -3.13 14.07
C THR A 144 0.00 -2.57 15.39
N ARG A 145 0.70 -2.83 16.49
CA ARG A 145 0.30 -2.42 17.86
C ARG A 145 1.33 -1.54 18.57
N THR A 146 2.62 -1.69 18.25
CA THR A 146 3.72 -0.92 18.86
C THR A 146 4.62 -0.32 17.79
N THR A 147 5.43 -1.14 17.13
CA THR A 147 6.44 -0.68 16.17
C THR A 147 5.92 -0.82 14.75
N VAL A 148 5.75 0.30 14.05
CA VAL A 148 5.26 0.31 12.66
C VAL A 148 6.36 -0.18 11.71
N VAL A 149 7.56 0.38 11.84
CA VAL A 149 8.79 -0.01 11.12
C VAL A 149 9.99 0.15 12.04
N ALA A 150 11.08 -0.57 11.80
CA ALA A 150 12.26 -0.55 12.67
C ALA A 150 13.10 0.74 12.57
N GLY A 151 13.04 1.42 11.42
CA GLY A 151 13.77 2.66 11.15
C GLY A 151 13.54 3.14 9.70
N PRO A 152 14.21 4.23 9.29
CA PRO A 152 14.20 4.67 7.90
C PRO A 152 14.74 3.58 6.95
N HIS A 153 14.01 3.30 5.87
CA HIS A 153 14.38 2.28 4.88
C HIS A 153 13.77 2.58 3.51
N GLN A 154 14.18 1.80 2.51
CA GLN A 154 13.54 1.64 1.21
C GLN A 154 12.97 0.23 1.09
N ASP A 155 11.92 0.10 0.29
CA ASP A 155 11.30 -1.19 0.00
C ASP A 155 11.90 -1.88 -1.24
N ASP A 156 12.69 -1.15 -2.04
CA ASP A 156 13.29 -1.56 -3.30
C ASP A 156 12.22 -1.92 -4.34
N GLU A 157 11.32 -0.95 -4.57
CA GLU A 157 10.20 -1.02 -5.53
C GLU A 157 10.07 0.32 -6.28
N GLU A 158 9.32 0.41 -7.38
CA GLU A 158 9.21 1.68 -8.13
C GLU A 158 8.45 2.75 -7.34
N PHE A 159 7.31 2.35 -6.77
CA PHE A 159 6.44 3.19 -5.96
C PHE A 159 5.95 2.44 -4.74
N VAL A 160 5.89 3.13 -3.62
CA VAL A 160 5.27 2.66 -2.39
C VAL A 160 4.03 3.49 -2.11
N VAL A 161 2.94 2.81 -1.73
CA VAL A 161 1.66 3.41 -1.39
C VAL A 161 1.25 2.97 0.00
N ILE A 162 1.07 3.91 0.91
CA ILE A 162 0.62 3.67 2.28
C ILE A 162 -0.78 4.24 2.44
N TYR A 163 -1.76 3.37 2.70
CA TYR A 163 -3.15 3.73 2.95
C TYR A 163 -3.57 3.32 4.36
N VAL A 164 -4.09 4.26 5.16
CA VAL A 164 -4.57 3.97 6.52
C VAL A 164 -6.05 3.63 6.49
N VAL A 165 -6.39 2.41 6.91
CA VAL A 165 -7.77 1.93 6.96
C VAL A 165 -8.43 2.31 8.28
N ASP A 166 -7.73 2.07 9.38
CA ASP A 166 -8.19 2.37 10.73
C ASP A 166 -7.00 2.60 11.68
N LYS A 167 -7.24 3.36 12.75
CA LYS A 167 -6.22 3.69 13.75
C LYS A 167 -6.83 3.98 15.12
N VAL A 168 -6.23 3.43 16.16
CA VAL A 168 -6.52 3.68 17.57
C VAL A 168 -5.22 4.08 18.28
N GLY A 169 -5.25 5.16 19.04
CA GLY A 169 -4.07 5.72 19.69
C GLY A 169 -3.35 6.81 18.89
N GLY A 170 -2.26 7.32 19.45
CA GLY A 170 -1.36 8.29 18.84
C GLY A 170 -0.14 7.65 18.16
N GLY A 171 0.85 8.46 17.80
CA GLY A 171 2.06 8.00 17.13
C GLY A 171 1.82 7.62 15.66
N ALA A 172 2.66 6.73 15.10
CA ALA A 172 2.65 6.39 13.68
C ALA A 172 2.76 7.61 12.74
N GLU A 173 3.60 8.57 13.13
CA GLU A 173 3.95 9.71 12.28
C GLU A 173 4.85 9.23 11.16
N SER A 174 4.38 9.34 9.91
CA SER A 174 5.13 8.96 8.73
C SER A 174 6.12 10.06 8.35
N THR A 175 7.35 9.68 8.02
CA THR A 175 8.38 10.58 7.50
C THR A 175 8.93 10.10 6.16
N LEU A 176 9.27 11.05 5.28
CA LEU A 176 10.11 10.83 4.10
C LEU A 176 11.37 11.69 4.23
N HIS A 177 12.51 11.03 4.16
CA HIS A 177 13.84 11.63 4.18
C HIS A 177 14.42 11.56 2.77
N ARG A 178 15.11 12.60 2.28
CA ARG A 178 15.78 12.51 0.97
C ARG A 178 16.81 11.39 0.98
N PHE A 179 16.83 10.57 -0.06
CA PHE A 179 17.79 9.46 -0.13
C PHE A 179 19.26 9.95 -0.09
N ASN A 180 19.56 11.04 -0.80
CA ASN A 180 20.91 11.62 -0.87
C ASN A 180 21.26 12.54 0.31
N ASP A 181 20.28 12.88 1.16
CA ASP A 181 20.47 13.65 2.38
C ASP A 181 19.50 13.13 3.46
N PRO A 182 19.83 12.02 4.14
CA PRO A 182 18.94 11.38 5.10
C PRO A 182 18.53 12.25 6.29
N ASP A 183 19.25 13.34 6.57
CA ASP A 183 18.90 14.29 7.63
C ASP A 183 17.78 15.26 7.19
N GLU A 184 17.58 15.45 5.89
CA GLU A 184 16.53 16.29 5.32
C GLU A 184 15.16 15.56 5.30
N VAL A 185 14.27 15.98 6.20
CA VAL A 185 12.87 15.51 6.23
C VAL A 185 11.99 16.40 5.35
N VAL A 186 11.51 15.85 4.23
CA VAL A 186 10.65 16.58 3.27
C VAL A 186 9.15 16.33 3.47
N PHE A 187 8.81 15.28 4.20
CA PHE A 187 7.46 14.97 4.61
C PHE A 187 7.47 14.49 6.05
N ARG A 188 6.59 15.05 6.89
CA ARG A 188 6.34 14.60 8.26
C ARG A 188 4.88 14.83 8.59
N ARG A 189 4.12 13.74 8.74
CA ARG A 189 2.71 13.81 9.13
C ARG A 189 2.21 12.48 9.67
N THR A 190 1.32 12.55 10.65
CA THR A 190 0.49 11.40 11.04
C THR A 190 -0.63 11.20 10.04
N LEU A 191 -0.64 10.05 9.37
CA LEU A 191 -1.69 9.68 8.41
C LEU A 191 -2.95 9.23 9.16
N GLU A 192 -4.08 9.84 8.79
CA GLU A 192 -5.40 9.54 9.36
C GLU A 192 -6.14 8.47 8.53
N PRO A 193 -7.14 7.77 9.10
CA PRO A 193 -7.97 6.83 8.33
C PRO A 193 -8.57 7.47 7.08
N GLY A 194 -8.26 6.92 5.91
CA GLY A 194 -8.63 7.45 4.59
C GLY A 194 -7.50 8.21 3.88
N ASP A 195 -6.41 8.57 4.57
CA ASP A 195 -5.21 9.15 3.95
C ASP A 195 -4.43 8.08 3.17
N LEU A 196 -3.96 8.47 1.99
CA LEU A 196 -3.11 7.71 1.08
C LEU A 196 -1.86 8.54 0.75
N LEU A 197 -0.68 8.03 1.13
CA LEU A 197 0.61 8.57 0.74
C LEU A 197 1.21 7.67 -0.36
N ILE A 198 1.50 8.23 -1.53
CA ILE A 198 2.22 7.57 -2.63
C ILE A 198 3.54 8.29 -2.89
N PHE A 199 4.63 7.56 -3.07
CA PHE A 199 5.95 8.12 -3.35
C PHE A 199 6.79 7.19 -4.21
N ARG A 200 7.76 7.76 -4.94
CA ARG A 200 8.82 7.00 -5.62
C ARG A 200 9.82 6.51 -4.58
N ASP A 201 9.99 5.20 -4.44
CA ASP A 201 10.80 4.64 -3.36
C ASP A 201 12.27 5.10 -3.45
N GLN A 202 12.85 5.09 -4.67
CA GLN A 202 14.23 5.51 -4.90
C GLN A 202 14.55 6.96 -4.46
N ALA A 203 13.54 7.82 -4.29
CA ALA A 203 13.74 9.21 -3.90
C ALA A 203 13.87 9.38 -2.37
N PHE A 204 13.40 8.40 -1.58
CA PHE A 204 13.24 8.57 -0.14
C PHE A 204 13.67 7.36 0.69
N LEU A 205 14.23 7.63 1.87
CA LEU A 205 14.11 6.71 3.00
C LEU A 205 12.82 7.06 3.74
N HIS A 206 11.97 6.08 3.98
CA HIS A 206 10.69 6.29 4.66
C HIS A 206 10.67 5.60 6.03
N SER A 207 9.96 6.21 6.98
CA SER A 207 9.83 5.67 8.34
C SER A 207 8.47 5.99 8.95
N ALA A 208 8.18 5.39 10.10
CA ALA A 208 7.05 5.77 10.93
C ALA A 208 7.39 5.66 12.41
N SER A 209 7.00 6.65 13.21
CA SER A 209 7.19 6.59 14.66
C SER A 209 6.38 5.45 15.30
N PRO A 210 6.80 4.94 16.48
CA PRO A 210 6.00 3.95 17.21
C PRO A 210 4.58 4.44 17.51
N LEU A 211 3.65 3.50 17.65
CA LEU A 211 2.29 3.74 18.12
C LEU A 211 2.28 4.03 19.62
N VAL A 212 1.37 4.91 20.03
CA VAL A 212 1.19 5.32 21.43
C VAL A 212 -0.25 5.02 21.86
N ALA A 213 -0.44 4.26 22.93
CA ALA A 213 -1.77 3.90 23.43
C ALA A 213 -2.56 5.15 23.88
N ALA A 214 -3.88 5.12 23.67
CA ALA A 214 -4.79 6.15 24.15
C ALA A 214 -5.44 5.69 25.47
N GLY A 215 -4.76 5.90 26.59
CA GLY A 215 -5.23 5.46 27.90
C GLY A 215 -5.09 3.94 28.09
N THR A 216 -6.16 3.28 28.57
CA THR A 216 -6.14 1.83 28.83
C THR A 216 -6.45 0.98 27.59
N THR A 217 -6.97 1.58 26.53
CA THR A 217 -7.14 0.90 25.25
C THR A 217 -5.79 0.90 24.53
N GLY A 218 -5.30 -0.30 24.18
CA GLY A 218 -4.04 -0.44 23.45
C GLY A 218 -4.05 0.33 22.12
N ALA A 219 -2.87 0.56 21.55
CA ALA A 219 -2.76 1.18 20.23
C ALA A 219 -2.91 0.14 19.10
N ARG A 220 -3.44 0.58 17.96
CA ARG A 220 -3.56 -0.21 16.74
C ARG A 220 -3.47 0.66 15.52
N ARG A 221 -2.80 0.19 14.46
CA ARG A 221 -2.91 0.75 13.12
C ARG A 221 -3.10 -0.35 12.10
N ASP A 222 -4.17 -0.21 11.33
CA ASP A 222 -4.53 -1.08 10.21
C ASP A 222 -4.23 -0.30 8.93
N ALA A 223 -3.26 -0.79 8.14
CA ALA A 223 -2.80 -0.13 6.93
C ALA A 223 -2.70 -1.13 5.76
N VAL A 224 -2.99 -0.64 4.57
CA VAL A 224 -2.68 -1.34 3.31
C VAL A 224 -1.44 -0.68 2.72
N VAL A 225 -0.37 -1.45 2.57
CA VAL A 225 0.85 -1.02 1.88
C VAL A 225 0.87 -1.72 0.53
N CYS A 226 0.83 -0.92 -0.54
CA CYS A 226 0.93 -1.43 -1.89
C CYS A 226 2.26 -1.01 -2.54
N THR A 227 2.78 -1.85 -3.41
CA THR A 227 4.03 -1.62 -4.13
C THR A 227 3.80 -1.81 -5.62
N VAL A 228 4.30 -0.87 -6.43
CA VAL A 228 4.50 -1.11 -7.86
C VAL A 228 5.91 -1.66 -7.98
N ASP A 229 6.02 -2.93 -8.30
CA ASP A 229 7.27 -3.64 -8.14
C ASP A 229 8.22 -3.42 -9.33
N TYR A 230 9.52 -3.49 -9.11
CA TYR A 230 10.47 -3.58 -10.21
C TYR A 230 10.28 -4.88 -11.02
N HIS A 231 10.72 -4.88 -12.29
CA HIS A 231 10.48 -5.98 -13.23
C HIS A 231 11.10 -7.32 -12.77
N ASP A 232 12.14 -7.28 -11.96
CA ASP A 232 12.86 -8.45 -11.43
C ASP A 232 12.37 -8.88 -10.03
N THR A 233 11.44 -8.16 -9.41
CA THR A 233 10.86 -8.55 -8.12
C THR A 233 10.06 -9.86 -8.23
N TYR A 234 9.24 -10.00 -9.29
CA TYR A 234 8.45 -11.20 -9.57
C TYR A 234 8.50 -11.58 -11.06
N PRO A 235 8.61 -12.89 -11.40
CA PRO A 235 8.59 -13.33 -12.80
C PRO A 235 7.27 -12.99 -13.52
N LEU A 236 7.35 -12.26 -14.63
CA LEU A 236 6.18 -11.86 -15.42
C LEU A 236 5.69 -12.90 -16.45
N ALA A 237 5.86 -14.20 -16.17
CA ALA A 237 5.57 -15.30 -17.11
C ALA A 237 4.21 -15.18 -17.82
#